data_AF-A0A3B9AFT7-F1
#
_entry.id   AF-A0A3B9AFT7-F1
#
_cell.length_a   1.000
_cell.length_b   1.000
_cell.length_c   1.000
_cell.angle_alpha   90.00
_cell.angle_beta   90.00
_cell.angle_gamma   90.00
#
_symmetry.space_group_name_H-M   'P 1'
#
loop_
_entity.id
_entity.type
_entity.pdbx_description
1 polymer ?
#
loop_
_entity_poly.entity_id
_entity_poly.type
_entity_poly.pdbx_seq_one_letter_code
_entity_poly.pdbx_strand_id
1 'polypeptide(L)'
;MANGQLNFDSAQAPTEAPEEQAELPPGATAVDSPVAGNIWRLKVAPGDRVSRGQALAVLESMKTEIELSAPADGTVLRILRSEGQAVEAGQLLMILE
;
A
#
# COMPACT_ATOMS: atom_id res chain seq x y z
N MET A 1 -54.09 3.03 -0.85
CA MET A 1 -53.05 4.07 -0.72
C MET A 1 -51.89 3.49 0.08
N ALA A 2 -50.71 3.42 -0.54
CA ALA A 2 -49.35 3.28 0.00
C ALA A 2 -48.99 2.07 0.92
N ASN A 3 -48.61 0.99 0.26
CA ASN A 3 -47.59 0.01 0.65
C ASN A 3 -46.24 0.70 0.96
N GLY A 4 -45.94 0.90 2.25
CA GLY A 4 -44.65 1.39 2.76
C GLY A 4 -43.68 0.26 3.05
N GLN A 5 -43.16 -0.36 1.99
CA GLN A 5 -42.06 -1.32 2.06
C GLN A 5 -40.75 -0.54 2.23
N LEU A 6 -40.23 -0.47 3.45
CA LEU A 6 -38.89 0.06 3.72
C LEU A 6 -37.93 -1.13 3.89
N ASN A 7 -37.37 -1.57 2.76
CA ASN A 7 -36.12 -2.31 2.74
C ASN A 7 -35.02 -1.36 3.22
N PHE A 8 -34.69 -1.39 4.51
CA PHE A 8 -33.36 -0.97 4.96
C PHE A 8 -32.42 -2.16 4.79
N ASP A 9 -32.09 -2.41 3.54
CA ASP A 9 -30.95 -3.23 3.17
C ASP A 9 -29.70 -2.37 3.43
N SER A 10 -29.25 -2.33 4.68
CA SER A 10 -27.89 -1.89 4.99
C SER A 10 -26.92 -3.01 4.63
N ALA A 11 -26.90 -3.39 3.35
CA ALA A 11 -25.78 -4.07 2.74
C ALA A 11 -24.72 -3.01 2.40
N GLN A 12 -24.02 -2.52 3.42
CA GLN A 12 -22.61 -2.25 3.24
C GLN A 12 -21.88 -3.20 4.16
N ALA A 13 -21.53 -4.35 3.58
CA ALA A 13 -20.54 -5.23 4.13
C ALA A 13 -19.35 -4.39 4.63
N PRO A 14 -18.75 -4.74 5.78
CA PRO A 14 -17.37 -4.34 6.00
C PRO A 14 -16.60 -4.85 4.79
N THR A 15 -16.05 -3.97 3.97
CA THR A 15 -14.86 -4.36 3.20
C THR A 15 -13.75 -4.51 4.24
N GLU A 16 -13.81 -5.65 4.94
CA GLU A 16 -12.62 -6.36 5.38
C GLU A 16 -11.85 -6.60 4.08
N ALA A 17 -10.94 -5.68 3.76
CA ALA A 17 -9.83 -6.04 2.90
C ALA A 17 -8.97 -6.97 3.76
N PRO A 18 -8.87 -8.28 3.45
CA PRO A 18 -7.94 -9.14 4.12
C PRO A 18 -6.56 -8.78 3.56
N GLU A 19 -5.92 -7.77 4.14
CA GLU A 19 -4.60 -7.30 3.70
C GLU A 19 -3.51 -7.49 4.75
N GLU A 20 -3.76 -8.33 5.76
CA GLU A 20 -2.75 -8.64 6.78
C GLU A 20 -1.85 -9.84 6.38
N GLN A 21 -2.15 -10.54 5.29
CA GLN A 21 -1.35 -11.69 4.84
C GLN A 21 -1.34 -11.79 3.31
N ALA A 22 -0.73 -10.80 2.64
CA ALA A 22 -0.19 -11.08 1.32
C ALA A 22 0.99 -12.05 1.53
N GLU A 23 0.73 -13.35 1.39
CA GLU A 23 1.77 -14.38 1.40
C GLU A 23 2.86 -13.96 0.40
N LEU A 24 4.05 -13.64 0.92
CA LEU A 24 5.15 -13.22 0.08
C LEU A 24 5.55 -14.40 -0.80
N PRO A 25 5.61 -14.22 -2.13
CA PRO A 25 6.13 -15.27 -3.01
C PRO A 25 7.53 -15.70 -2.57
N PRO A 26 7.94 -16.96 -2.77
CA PRO A 26 9.29 -17.40 -2.49
C PRO A 26 10.32 -16.53 -3.23
N GLY A 27 11.26 -15.94 -2.49
CA GLY A 27 12.26 -15.03 -3.06
C GLY A 27 11.84 -13.57 -3.16
N ALA A 28 10.57 -13.24 -2.86
CA ALA A 28 10.11 -11.87 -2.86
C ALA A 28 10.55 -11.11 -1.60
N THR A 29 10.76 -9.81 -1.75
CA THR A 29 11.12 -8.88 -0.67
C THR A 29 9.96 -7.94 -0.37
N ALA A 30 9.48 -7.95 0.86
CA ALA A 30 8.53 -6.97 1.36
C ALA A 30 9.18 -5.59 1.51
N VAL A 31 8.44 -4.55 1.14
CA VAL A 31 8.79 -3.16 1.44
C VAL A 31 7.67 -2.56 2.28
N ASP A 32 7.94 -2.44 3.58
CA ASP A 32 7.06 -1.83 4.56
C ASP A 32 7.27 -0.32 4.69
N SER A 33 6.28 0.35 5.28
CA SER A 33 6.37 1.76 5.63
C SER A 33 7.18 1.92 6.92
N PRO A 34 8.27 2.71 6.95
CA PRO A 34 9.02 2.96 8.18
C PRO A 34 8.28 3.87 9.17
N VAL A 35 7.21 4.55 8.72
CA VAL A 35 6.49 5.56 9.50
C VAL A 35 4.98 5.47 9.26
N ALA A 36 4.19 5.97 10.22
CA ALA A 36 2.79 6.26 9.98
C ALA A 36 2.65 7.60 9.25
N GLY A 37 1.75 7.70 8.27
CA GLY A 37 1.62 8.88 7.41
C GLY A 37 0.77 8.60 6.19
N ASN A 38 1.04 9.30 5.09
CA ASN A 38 0.38 9.09 3.80
C ASN A 38 1.41 8.84 2.70
N ILE A 39 1.05 8.06 1.68
CA ILE A 39 1.85 7.97 0.45
C ILE A 39 1.64 9.26 -0.34
N TRP A 40 2.64 10.14 -0.35
CA TRP A 40 2.54 11.38 -1.09
C TRP A 40 2.76 11.16 -2.59
N ARG A 41 3.71 10.28 -2.94
CA ARG A 41 4.03 9.98 -4.34
C ARG A 41 4.66 8.61 -4.51
N LEU A 42 4.30 7.88 -5.56
CA LEU A 42 4.99 6.68 -6.02
C LEU A 42 5.98 7.08 -7.12
N LYS A 43 7.22 6.59 -7.04
CA LYS A 43 8.28 6.83 -8.02
C LYS A 43 8.48 5.64 -8.96
N VAL A 44 7.76 4.54 -8.74
CA VAL A 44 7.86 3.29 -9.47
C VAL A 44 6.48 2.72 -9.79
N ALA A 45 6.43 1.84 -10.77
CA ALA A 45 5.26 1.06 -11.16
C ALA A 45 5.59 -0.46 -11.15
N PRO A 46 4.57 -1.33 -11.08
CA PRO A 46 4.78 -2.77 -11.26
C PRO A 46 5.51 -3.08 -12.59
N GLY A 47 6.54 -3.91 -12.53
CA GLY A 47 7.43 -4.26 -13.64
C GLY A 47 8.72 -3.42 -13.71
N ASP A 48 8.85 -2.35 -12.92
CA ASP A 48 10.07 -1.54 -12.91
C ASP A 48 11.21 -2.25 -12.20
N ARG A 49 12.42 -2.18 -12.77
CA ARG A 49 13.65 -2.60 -12.09
C ARG A 49 14.14 -1.49 -11.16
N VAL A 50 14.54 -1.88 -9.96
CA VAL A 50 15.02 -0.97 -8.92
C VAL A 50 16.35 -1.48 -8.38
N SER A 51 17.22 -0.55 -7.99
CA SER A 51 18.46 -0.86 -7.27
C SER A 51 18.32 -0.57 -5.79
N ARG A 52 19.08 -1.25 -4.93
CA ARG A 52 19.16 -0.97 -3.50
C ARG A 52 19.45 0.51 -3.26
N GLY A 53 18.64 1.14 -2.40
CA GLY A 53 18.73 2.57 -2.10
C GLY A 53 18.04 3.48 -3.13
N GLN A 54 17.51 2.94 -4.22
CA GLN A 54 16.68 3.73 -5.16
C GLN A 54 15.37 4.12 -4.47
N ALA A 55 14.96 5.37 -4.63
CA ALA A 55 13.71 5.86 -4.09
C ALA A 55 12.51 5.22 -4.81
N LEU A 56 11.64 4.55 -4.04
CA LEU A 56 10.44 3.84 -4.49
C LEU A 56 9.19 4.72 -4.34
N ALA A 57 9.10 5.46 -3.24
CA ALA A 57 7.98 6.34 -2.92
C ALA A 57 8.45 7.49 -2.03
N VAL A 58 7.59 8.50 -1.89
CA VAL A 58 7.72 9.54 -0.89
C VAL A 58 6.51 9.44 0.04
N LEU A 59 6.80 9.34 1.32
CA LEU A 59 5.81 9.33 2.39
C LEU A 59 5.76 10.72 3.03
N GLU A 60 4.57 11.15 3.44
CA GLU A 60 4.38 12.35 4.25
C GLU A 60 3.98 11.92 5.66
N SER A 61 4.75 12.34 6.66
CA SER A 61 4.40 12.17 8.07
C SER A 61 4.65 13.48 8.81
N MET A 62 3.63 13.99 9.52
CA MET A 62 3.74 15.22 10.32
C MET A 62 4.39 16.41 9.56
N LYS A 63 3.95 16.66 8.31
CA LYS A 63 4.48 17.70 7.41
C LYS A 63 5.96 17.51 7.00
N THR A 64 6.48 16.31 7.16
CA THR A 64 7.84 15.92 6.79
C THR A 64 7.77 14.89 5.68
N GLU A 65 8.53 15.11 4.61
CA GLU A 65 8.68 14.17 3.51
C GLU A 65 9.79 13.16 3.84
N ILE A 66 9.50 11.87 3.62
CA ILE A 66 10.39 10.76 3.92
C ILE A 66 10.48 9.88 2.67
N GLU A 67 11.69 9.72 2.14
CA GLU A 67 11.90 8.87 0.98
C GLU A 67 11.93 7.39 1.41
N LEU A 68 11.01 6.62 0.84
CA LEU A 68 11.03 5.17 0.94
C LEU A 68 12.00 4.63 -0.12
N SER A 69 13.03 3.93 0.32
CA SER A 69 14.09 3.41 -0.56
C SER A 69 14.04 1.88 -0.67
N ALA A 70 14.49 1.35 -1.80
CA ALA A 70 14.52 -0.09 -2.03
C ALA A 70 15.51 -0.80 -1.09
N PRO A 71 15.09 -1.84 -0.35
CA PRO A 71 15.98 -2.57 0.57
C PRO A 71 17.02 -3.43 -0.16
N ALA A 72 16.73 -3.83 -1.40
CA ALA A 72 17.58 -4.66 -2.25
C ALA A 72 17.37 -4.29 -3.74
N ASP A 73 18.25 -4.80 -4.60
CA ASP A 73 18.01 -4.81 -6.04
C ASP A 73 16.85 -5.77 -6.34
N GLY A 74 16.01 -5.44 -7.32
CA GLY A 74 14.89 -6.30 -7.70
C GLY A 74 13.98 -5.68 -8.75
N THR A 75 12.84 -6.33 -8.98
CA THR A 75 11.77 -5.79 -9.84
C THR A 75 10.51 -5.56 -8.99
N VAL A 76 9.82 -4.44 -9.20
CA VAL A 76 8.57 -4.15 -8.49
C VAL A 76 7.51 -5.15 -8.94
N LEU A 77 7.18 -6.10 -8.08
CA LEU A 77 6.20 -7.13 -8.40
C LEU A 77 4.78 -6.57 -8.30
N ARG A 78 4.48 -5.93 -7.16
CA ARG A 78 3.14 -5.40 -6.85
C ARG A 78 3.25 -4.18 -5.94
N ILE A 79 2.38 -3.20 -6.17
CA ILE A 79 2.15 -2.08 -5.25
C ILE A 79 0.78 -2.30 -4.62
N LEU A 80 0.73 -2.32 -3.29
CA LEU A 80 -0.47 -2.62 -2.50
C LEU A 80 -1.17 -1.35 -2.01
N ARG A 81 -0.45 -0.22 -2.00
CA ARG A 81 -0.96 1.06 -1.53
C ARG A 81 -0.70 2.15 -2.57
N SER A 82 -1.73 2.93 -2.85
CA SER A 82 -1.68 3.99 -3.86
C SER A 82 -1.34 5.34 -3.26
N GLU A 83 -0.94 6.29 -4.10
CA GLU A 83 -0.80 7.69 -3.71
C GLU A 83 -2.07 8.22 -3.05
N GLY A 84 -1.90 9.05 -2.02
CA GLY A 84 -2.95 9.60 -1.18
C GLY A 84 -3.48 8.67 -0.08
N GLN A 85 -3.10 7.39 -0.07
CA GLN A 85 -3.52 6.47 1.00
C GLN A 85 -2.73 6.68 2.28
N ALA A 86 -3.43 6.57 3.41
CA ALA A 86 -2.84 6.53 4.74
C ALA A 86 -2.15 5.17 4.96
N VAL A 87 -1.04 5.20 5.68
CA VAL A 87 -0.20 4.05 6.02
C VAL A 87 0.24 4.11 7.47
N GLU A 88 0.43 2.94 8.08
CA GLU A 88 0.99 2.78 9.42
C GLU A 88 2.45 2.33 9.37
N ALA A 89 3.20 2.54 10.46
CA ALA A 89 4.56 2.02 10.55
C ALA A 89 4.54 0.48 10.56
N GLY A 90 5.38 -0.15 9.74
CA GLY A 90 5.42 -1.59 9.51
C GLY A 90 4.37 -2.09 8.51
N GLN A 91 3.50 -1.22 7.98
CA GLN A 91 2.48 -1.64 7.01
C GLN A 91 3.13 -1.94 5.65
N LEU A 92 2.79 -3.08 5.06
CA LEU A 92 3.30 -3.49 3.76
C LEU A 92 2.79 -2.58 2.63
N LEU A 93 3.71 -1.99 1.87
CA LEU A 93 3.39 -1.03 0.80
C LEU A 93 3.54 -1.65 -0.60
N MET A 94 4.61 -2.40 -0.81
CA MET A 94 4.91 -3.06 -2.07
C MET A 94 5.78 -4.29 -1.89
N ILE A 95 5.88 -5.09 -2.95
CA ILE A 95 6.64 -6.33 -2.99
C ILE A 95 7.62 -6.24 -4.17
N LEU A 96 8.86 -6.59 -3.94
CA LEU A 96 9.90 -6.76 -4.97
C LEU A 96 10.16 -8.26 -5.21
N GLU A 97 10.55 -8.62 -6.43
CA GLU A 97 11.13 -9.94 -6.78
C GLU A 97 12.62 -9.86 -7.09
#